data_AF-A0A9P1DLY1-F1
#
_entry.id   AF-A0A9P1DLY1-F1
#
_cell.length_a   1.000
_cell.length_b   1.000
_cell.length_c   1.000
_cell.angle_alpha   90.00
_cell.angle_beta   90.00
_cell.angle_gamma   90.00
#
_symmetry.space_group_name_H-M   'P 1'
#
loop_
_entity.id
_entity.type
_entity.pdbx_description
1 polymer ?
#
loop_
_entity_poly.entity_id
_entity_poly.type
_entity_poly.pdbx_seq_one_letter_code
_entity_poly.pdbx_strand_id
1 'polypeptide(L)'
;MASLAETQPTETQEQVNATESSCVKCGLATTLNDGAVQRGHGLQCRSCNNVYQILYRHLGGLPPSFQGMSTEEQGNFFKSTGKNVATTPKNGRWSLVKKNLVTSMVSFKRQQTTTSLTKDFFPLSVWKVKGFDTKEIEAKGERRDDDVFGETWSAPLLSIKIDDIVGSVEKELAERELALKHAKGKKRGKASSKTSEANAVTVDDNEDVWSIPSDDENAGRASNSGPEGAAPA
;
A
#
# COMPACT_ATOMS: atom_id res chain seq x y z
N MET A 1 -30.38 42.20 -61.35
CA MET A 1 -30.05 40.86 -61.85
C MET A 1 -29.33 40.12 -60.73
N ALA A 2 -30.08 39.29 -60.00
CA ALA A 2 -29.53 38.36 -59.02
C ALA A 2 -28.86 37.19 -59.76
N SER A 3 -27.72 36.72 -59.28
CA SER A 3 -27.26 35.36 -59.57
C SER A 3 -26.47 34.83 -58.38
N LEU A 4 -27.08 33.86 -57.73
CA LEU A 4 -26.55 33.01 -56.68
C LEU A 4 -25.56 32.01 -57.30
N ALA A 5 -24.49 31.70 -56.58
CA ALA A 5 -23.79 30.42 -56.71
C ALA A 5 -23.36 29.97 -55.31
N GLU A 6 -24.15 29.01 -54.80
CA GLU A 6 -23.84 28.11 -53.69
C GLU A 6 -22.65 27.18 -54.01
N THR A 7 -22.25 26.40 -52.98
CA THR A 7 -21.23 25.32 -52.90
C THR A 7 -19.86 25.80 -52.37
N GLN A 8 -19.28 25.30 -51.28
CA GLN A 8 -19.54 24.26 -50.27
C GLN A 8 -18.67 24.60 -49.03
N PRO A 9 -19.09 24.31 -47.78
CA PRO A 9 -18.16 24.25 -46.65
C PRO A 9 -17.43 22.90 -46.65
N THR A 10 -16.11 22.96 -46.73
CA THR A 10 -15.20 21.81 -46.61
C THR A 10 -15.35 21.15 -45.24
N GLU A 11 -15.94 19.96 -45.23
CA GLU A 11 -15.81 18.96 -44.16
C GLU A 11 -14.36 18.47 -44.04
N THR A 12 -14.02 17.99 -42.85
CA THR A 12 -12.85 17.18 -42.47
C THR A 12 -11.75 17.93 -41.74
N GLN A 13 -11.90 18.03 -40.41
CA GLN A 13 -11.06 17.24 -39.49
C GLN A 13 -11.73 17.24 -38.11
N GLU A 14 -12.56 16.22 -37.88
CA GLU A 14 -12.86 15.74 -36.54
C GLU A 14 -11.53 15.33 -35.88
N GLN A 15 -10.99 16.23 -35.06
CA GLN A 15 -10.04 15.85 -34.04
C GLN A 15 -10.77 14.93 -33.07
N VAL A 16 -10.42 13.65 -33.15
CA VAL A 16 -10.68 12.63 -32.14
C VAL A 16 -10.48 13.25 -30.76
N ASN A 17 -11.59 13.55 -30.09
CA ASN A 17 -11.61 13.94 -28.69
C ASN A 17 -10.93 12.81 -27.90
N ALA A 18 -9.67 13.02 -27.54
CA ALA A 18 -9.03 12.25 -26.48
C ALA A 18 -9.87 12.48 -25.24
N THR A 19 -10.81 11.57 -24.99
CA THR A 19 -11.80 11.71 -23.94
C THR A 19 -11.05 11.57 -22.63
N GLU A 20 -10.68 12.71 -22.03
CA GLU A 20 -10.04 12.79 -20.73
C GLU A 20 -10.90 12.02 -19.74
N SER A 21 -10.44 10.85 -19.36
CA SER A 21 -11.15 9.96 -18.45
C SER A 21 -10.43 9.97 -17.11
N SER A 22 -11.17 9.95 -16.02
CA SER A 22 -10.55 9.96 -14.69
C SER A 22 -10.19 8.54 -14.26
N CYS A 23 -9.07 8.41 -13.54
CA CYS A 23 -8.69 7.13 -12.98
C CYS A 23 -9.67 6.72 -11.87
N VAL A 24 -10.20 5.49 -11.92
CA VAL A 24 -11.15 4.96 -10.92
C VAL A 24 -10.55 4.90 -9.50
N LYS A 25 -9.22 4.79 -9.38
CA LYS A 25 -8.55 4.66 -8.08
C LYS A 25 -8.14 6.00 -7.49
N CYS A 26 -7.46 6.83 -8.26
CA CYS A 26 -6.95 8.11 -7.75
C CYS A 26 -7.74 9.33 -8.22
N GLY A 27 -8.71 9.20 -9.12
CA GLY A 27 -9.48 10.32 -9.67
C GLY A 27 -8.66 11.31 -10.51
N LEU A 28 -7.38 11.05 -10.78
CA LEU A 28 -6.56 11.90 -11.67
C LEU A 28 -7.04 11.73 -13.11
N ALA A 29 -7.13 12.84 -13.86
CA ALA A 29 -7.33 12.81 -15.30
C ALA A 29 -6.20 12.00 -15.96
N THR A 30 -6.56 11.03 -16.77
CA THR A 30 -5.61 10.14 -17.44
C THR A 30 -6.18 9.71 -18.78
N THR A 31 -5.33 9.63 -19.79
CA THR A 31 -5.73 9.12 -21.10
C THR A 31 -5.13 7.74 -21.34
N LEU A 32 -5.67 6.99 -22.31
CA LEU A 32 -5.06 5.73 -22.75
C LEU A 32 -3.62 5.95 -23.27
N ASN A 33 -3.35 7.13 -23.85
CA ASN A 33 -2.03 7.50 -24.35
C ASN A 33 -0.99 7.65 -23.22
N ASP A 34 -1.42 7.97 -21.99
CA ASP A 34 -0.54 8.08 -20.82
C ASP A 34 -0.14 6.71 -20.22
N GLY A 35 -0.49 5.62 -20.90
CA GLY A 35 -0.28 4.25 -20.42
C GLY A 35 -1.28 3.84 -19.34
N ALA A 36 -2.48 4.46 -19.34
CA ALA A 36 -3.58 4.01 -18.52
C ALA A 36 -4.11 2.66 -19.02
N VAL A 37 -4.49 1.79 -18.10
CA VAL A 37 -4.95 0.44 -18.37
C VAL A 37 -6.44 0.35 -18.08
N GLN A 38 -7.21 -0.13 -19.05
CA GLN A 38 -8.63 -0.41 -18.85
C GLN A 38 -8.80 -1.73 -18.10
N ARG A 39 -9.47 -1.68 -16.94
CA ARG A 39 -9.71 -2.86 -16.08
C ARG A 39 -11.17 -2.90 -15.69
N GLY A 40 -11.93 -3.84 -16.28
CA GLY A 40 -13.35 -4.04 -15.99
C GLY A 40 -14.16 -2.75 -16.14
N HIS A 41 -14.54 -2.16 -15.00
CA HIS A 41 -15.45 -1.02 -14.89
C HIS A 41 -14.82 0.37 -15.02
N GLY A 42 -13.57 0.49 -15.49
CA GLY A 42 -13.04 1.80 -15.86
C GLY A 42 -11.53 1.86 -16.06
N LEU A 43 -11.03 3.09 -16.17
CA LEU A 43 -9.65 3.40 -16.50
C LEU A 43 -8.79 3.48 -15.23
N GLN A 44 -7.61 2.85 -15.25
CA GLN A 44 -6.63 2.93 -14.17
C GLN A 44 -5.32 3.52 -14.68
N CYS A 45 -4.84 4.62 -14.09
CA CYS A 45 -3.56 5.19 -14.49
C CYS A 45 -2.40 4.23 -14.17
N ARG A 46 -1.29 4.39 -14.90
CA ARG A 46 -0.10 3.53 -14.77
C ARG A 46 0.42 3.42 -13.34
N SER A 47 0.41 4.51 -12.57
CA SER A 47 0.88 4.53 -11.19
C SER A 47 -0.01 3.71 -10.26
N CYS A 48 -1.33 3.86 -10.37
CA CYS A 48 -2.29 3.07 -9.59
C CYS A 48 -2.22 1.59 -9.94
N ASN A 49 -2.10 1.26 -11.24
CA ASN A 49 -1.94 -0.12 -11.67
C ASN A 49 -0.65 -0.73 -11.10
N ASN A 50 0.47 0.00 -11.11
CA ASN A 50 1.74 -0.50 -10.53
C ASN A 50 1.60 -0.81 -9.02
N VAL A 51 1.00 0.10 -8.24
CA VAL A 51 0.73 -0.14 -6.81
C VAL A 51 -0.17 -1.36 -6.63
N TYR A 52 -1.23 -1.47 -7.43
CA TYR A 52 -2.14 -2.62 -7.38
C TYR A 52 -1.45 -3.94 -7.71
N GLN A 53 -0.58 -3.99 -8.72
CA GLN A 53 0.20 -5.18 -9.07
C GLN A 53 1.16 -5.60 -7.95
N ILE A 54 1.80 -4.63 -7.29
CA ILE A 54 2.64 -4.88 -6.11
C ILE A 54 1.81 -5.50 -4.99
N LEU A 55 0.65 -4.91 -4.67
CA LEU A 55 -0.27 -5.45 -3.66
C LEU A 55 -0.75 -6.86 -4.03
N TYR A 56 -1.09 -7.10 -5.30
CA TYR A 56 -1.53 -8.40 -5.77
C TYR A 56 -0.44 -9.47 -5.63
N ARG A 57 0.81 -9.16 -5.98
CA ARG A 57 1.94 -10.08 -5.87
C ARG A 57 2.22 -10.52 -4.42
N HIS A 58 2.06 -9.61 -3.46
CA HIS A 58 2.44 -9.81 -2.06
C HIS A 58 1.28 -10.20 -1.12
N LEU A 59 0.06 -9.70 -1.38
CA LEU A 59 -1.14 -9.90 -0.54
C LEU A 59 -2.29 -10.60 -1.28
N GLY A 60 -2.21 -10.74 -2.61
CA GLY A 60 -3.22 -11.46 -3.40
C GLY A 60 -4.41 -10.58 -3.77
N GLY A 61 -4.27 -9.27 -3.56
CA GLY A 61 -5.30 -8.27 -3.77
C GLY A 61 -5.29 -7.25 -2.64
N LEU A 62 -6.35 -6.44 -2.59
CA LEU A 62 -6.55 -5.46 -1.52
C LEU A 62 -7.10 -6.16 -0.27
N PRO A 63 -6.66 -5.79 0.95
CA PRO A 63 -7.23 -6.31 2.17
C PRO A 63 -8.66 -5.80 2.41
N PRO A 64 -9.54 -6.55 3.12
CA PRO A 64 -10.95 -6.23 3.27
C PRO A 64 -11.13 -5.02 4.19
N SER A 65 -10.26 -4.91 5.20
CA SER A 65 -10.07 -3.73 6.04
C SER A 65 -9.77 -2.47 5.23
N PHE A 66 -9.01 -2.58 4.13
CA PHE A 66 -8.80 -1.47 3.19
C PHE A 66 -10.03 -1.20 2.32
N GLN A 67 -10.78 -2.23 1.93
CA GLN A 67 -12.02 -2.08 1.16
C GLN A 67 -13.12 -1.37 1.95
N GLY A 68 -13.12 -1.49 3.28
CA GLY A 68 -14.05 -0.79 4.17
C GLY A 68 -13.76 0.71 4.37
N MET A 69 -12.61 1.20 3.90
CA MET A 69 -12.25 2.63 4.02
C MET A 69 -13.04 3.47 3.03
N SER A 70 -13.15 4.79 3.29
CA SER A 70 -13.83 5.69 2.37
C SER A 70 -13.14 5.75 1.00
N THR A 71 -13.90 6.03 -0.06
CA THR A 71 -13.36 6.13 -1.42
C THR A 71 -12.28 7.21 -1.54
N GLU A 72 -12.40 8.28 -0.76
CA GLU A 72 -11.43 9.36 -0.70
C GLU A 72 -10.11 8.92 -0.04
N GLU A 73 -10.16 8.23 1.10
CA GLU A 73 -8.98 7.69 1.77
C GLU A 73 -8.26 6.66 0.89
N GLN A 74 -9.02 5.76 0.26
CA GLN A 74 -8.48 4.82 -0.72
C GLN A 74 -7.78 5.56 -1.86
N GLY A 75 -8.41 6.61 -2.40
CA GLY A 75 -7.83 7.42 -3.47
C GLY A 75 -6.56 8.15 -3.05
N ASN A 76 -6.53 8.69 -1.83
CA ASN A 76 -5.35 9.36 -1.26
C ASN A 76 -4.19 8.39 -1.05
N PHE A 77 -4.46 7.14 -0.64
CA PHE A 77 -3.45 6.09 -0.59
C PHE A 77 -2.83 5.82 -1.98
N PHE A 78 -3.66 5.65 -3.01
CA PHE A 78 -3.15 5.39 -4.37
C PHE A 78 -2.40 6.59 -4.96
N LYS A 79 -2.85 7.82 -4.70
CA LYS A 79 -2.15 9.05 -5.11
C LYS A 79 -0.76 9.15 -4.46
N SER A 80 -0.69 9.05 -3.13
CA SER A 80 0.56 9.21 -2.38
C SER A 80 1.54 8.08 -2.68
N THR A 81 1.07 6.84 -2.64
CA THR A 81 1.90 5.66 -2.89
C THR A 81 2.35 5.60 -4.34
N GLY A 82 1.49 5.95 -5.30
CA GLY A 82 1.85 5.98 -6.72
C GLY A 82 2.99 6.95 -7.03
N LYS A 83 2.97 8.15 -6.43
CA LYS A 83 4.07 9.13 -6.55
C LYS A 83 5.37 8.60 -5.95
N ASN A 84 5.31 8.03 -4.75
CA ASN A 84 6.49 7.54 -4.04
C ASN A 84 7.11 6.28 -4.70
N VAL A 85 6.28 5.40 -5.28
CA VAL A 85 6.76 4.21 -5.99
C VAL A 85 7.49 4.55 -7.29
N ALA A 86 7.13 5.66 -7.94
CA ALA A 86 7.80 6.12 -9.16
C ALA A 86 9.27 6.52 -8.91
N THR A 87 9.56 7.12 -7.76
CA THR A 87 10.91 7.59 -7.38
C THR A 87 11.74 6.52 -6.65
N THR A 88 11.11 5.45 -6.19
CA THR A 88 11.77 4.42 -5.35
C THR A 88 12.44 3.32 -6.19
N PRO A 89 13.66 2.87 -5.82
CA PRO A 89 14.35 1.76 -6.48
C PRO A 89 13.55 0.46 -6.38
N LYS A 90 13.67 -0.41 -7.39
CA LYS A 90 12.85 -1.63 -7.55
C LYS A 90 12.82 -2.51 -6.29
N ASN A 91 13.95 -2.64 -5.60
CA ASN A 91 14.10 -3.54 -4.45
C ASN A 91 13.34 -3.06 -3.19
N GLY A 92 13.06 -1.76 -3.06
CA GLY A 92 12.41 -1.16 -1.89
C GLY A 92 10.90 -0.91 -2.04
N ARG A 93 10.34 -1.16 -3.23
CA ARG A 93 8.96 -0.76 -3.56
C ARG A 93 7.92 -1.45 -2.68
N TRP A 94 8.11 -2.73 -2.36
CA TRP A 94 7.18 -3.44 -1.48
C TRP A 94 7.17 -2.84 -0.07
N SER A 95 8.33 -2.62 0.53
CA SER A 95 8.45 -2.05 1.87
C SER A 95 7.78 -0.67 1.97
N LEU A 96 7.90 0.16 0.93
CA LEU A 96 7.22 1.44 0.84
C LEU A 96 5.69 1.28 0.75
N VAL A 97 5.21 0.42 -0.15
CA VAL A 97 3.77 0.16 -0.31
C VAL A 97 3.18 -0.39 0.98
N LYS A 98 3.88 -1.31 1.65
CA LYS A 98 3.49 -1.88 2.94
C LYS A 98 3.41 -0.81 4.02
N LYS A 99 4.43 0.04 4.15
CA LYS A 99 4.42 1.15 5.14
C LYS A 99 3.24 2.08 4.92
N ASN A 100 3.02 2.55 3.68
CA ASN A 100 1.88 3.44 3.38
C ASN A 100 0.53 2.75 3.61
N LEU A 101 0.44 1.45 3.33
CA LEU A 101 -0.77 0.66 3.57
C LEU A 101 -1.06 0.54 5.07
N VAL A 102 -0.05 0.20 5.87
CA VAL A 102 -0.15 0.15 7.34
C VAL A 102 -0.59 1.50 7.88
N THR A 103 0.07 2.60 7.48
CA THR A 103 -0.30 3.95 7.93
C THR A 103 -1.76 4.26 7.61
N SER A 104 -2.21 4.00 6.38
CA SER A 104 -3.60 4.25 5.98
C SER A 104 -4.60 3.43 6.79
N MET A 105 -4.33 2.14 6.99
CA MET A 105 -5.20 1.24 7.75
C MET A 105 -5.22 1.55 9.24
N VAL A 106 -4.10 1.97 9.82
CA VAL A 106 -4.00 2.42 11.21
C VAL A 106 -4.79 3.71 11.39
N SER A 107 -4.67 4.68 10.48
CA SER A 107 -5.47 5.91 10.51
C SER A 107 -6.96 5.61 10.46
N PHE A 108 -7.38 4.69 9.60
CA PHE A 108 -8.78 4.27 9.50
C PHE A 108 -9.27 3.58 10.78
N LYS A 109 -8.53 2.57 11.28
CA LYS A 109 -8.91 1.89 12.52
C LYS A 109 -8.90 2.85 13.72
N ARG A 110 -8.00 3.85 13.74
CA ARG A 110 -7.98 4.90 14.77
C ARG A 110 -9.24 5.77 14.73
N GLN A 111 -9.75 6.11 13.54
CA GLN A 111 -11.02 6.82 13.41
C GLN A 111 -12.22 5.95 13.83
N GLN A 112 -12.18 4.64 13.54
CA GLN A 112 -13.23 3.71 13.94
C GLN A 112 -13.20 3.33 15.42
N THR A 113 -12.04 3.43 16.08
CA THR A 113 -11.88 3.00 17.46
C THR A 113 -12.71 3.91 18.35
N THR A 114 -13.77 3.31 18.90
CA THR A 114 -14.66 3.95 19.86
C THR A 114 -13.86 4.29 21.11
N THR A 115 -13.97 5.54 21.53
CA THR A 115 -13.49 6.03 22.82
C THR A 115 -14.01 5.14 23.94
N SER A 116 -13.17 4.27 24.48
CA SER A 116 -13.50 3.48 25.67
C SER A 116 -13.19 4.30 26.91
N LEU A 117 -14.20 4.51 27.76
CA LEU A 117 -13.99 5.03 29.11
C LEU A 117 -13.42 3.91 29.98
N THR A 118 -12.10 3.93 30.17
CA THR A 118 -11.45 3.06 31.15
C THR A 118 -11.47 3.74 32.51
N LYS A 119 -11.83 2.98 33.53
CA LYS A 119 -11.73 3.40 34.92
C LYS A 119 -10.46 2.80 35.50
N ASP A 120 -9.43 3.63 35.65
CA ASP A 120 -8.24 3.23 36.41
C ASP A 120 -8.45 3.60 37.88
N PHE A 121 -7.97 2.76 38.79
CA PHE A 121 -8.07 2.97 40.23
C PHE A 121 -6.72 3.45 40.77
N PHE A 122 -6.70 4.64 41.37
CA PHE A 122 -5.50 5.18 42.00
C PHE A 122 -5.84 5.86 43.33
N PRO A 123 -4.88 5.96 44.27
CA PRO A 123 -5.04 6.77 45.48
C PRO A 123 -5.26 8.24 45.15
N LEU A 124 -5.94 8.96 46.05
CA LEU A 124 -6.20 10.41 45.90
C LEU A 124 -4.93 11.24 45.71
N SER A 125 -3.82 10.82 46.33
CA SER A 125 -2.51 11.48 46.16
C SER A 125 -2.02 11.46 44.71
N VAL A 126 -2.23 10.35 44.00
CA VAL A 126 -1.85 10.19 42.58
C VAL A 126 -2.75 11.03 41.68
N TRP A 127 -4.05 11.09 41.98
CA TRP A 127 -4.99 11.93 41.23
C TRP A 127 -4.69 13.42 41.36
N LYS A 128 -4.30 13.87 42.56
CA LYS A 128 -3.87 15.25 42.80
C LYS A 128 -2.66 15.62 41.96
N VAL A 129 -1.66 14.74 41.86
CA VAL A 129 -0.45 14.96 41.04
C VAL A 129 -0.80 14.99 39.55
N LYS A 130 -1.75 14.16 39.11
CA LYS A 130 -2.26 14.17 37.73
C LYS A 130 -3.13 15.40 37.41
N GLY A 131 -3.39 16.29 38.38
CA GLY A 131 -4.13 17.54 38.19
C GLY A 131 -5.65 17.40 38.22
N PHE A 132 -6.17 16.28 38.74
CA PHE A 132 -7.61 16.07 38.89
C PHE A 132 -8.11 16.62 40.23
N ASP A 133 -9.37 17.08 40.26
CA ASP A 133 -9.99 17.53 41.51
C ASP A 133 -10.36 16.33 42.38
N THR A 134 -9.61 16.17 43.47
CA THR A 134 -9.76 15.03 44.39
C THR A 134 -11.12 15.02 45.09
N LYS A 135 -11.75 16.18 45.31
CA LYS A 135 -13.06 16.25 45.96
C LYS A 135 -14.17 15.74 45.06
N GLU A 136 -14.07 16.00 43.76
CA GLU A 136 -15.05 15.50 42.79
C GLU A 136 -14.91 13.99 42.58
N ILE A 137 -13.68 13.48 42.58
CA ILE A 137 -13.40 12.04 42.48
C ILE A 137 -13.89 11.29 43.73
N GLU A 138 -13.72 11.84 44.92
CA GLU A 138 -14.25 11.25 46.16
C GLU A 138 -15.78 11.24 46.19
N ALA A 139 -16.43 12.25 45.62
CA ALA A 139 -17.89 12.35 45.60
C ALA A 139 -18.57 11.52 44.50
N LYS A 140 -17.94 11.36 43.34
CA LYS A 140 -18.54 10.71 42.14
C LYS A 140 -17.84 9.42 41.70
N GLY A 141 -16.62 9.18 42.17
CA GLY A 141 -15.79 8.05 41.76
C GLY A 141 -16.15 6.76 42.49
N GLU A 142 -15.88 5.63 41.84
CA GLU A 142 -16.01 4.31 42.44
C GLU A 142 -14.82 4.07 43.38
N ARG A 143 -15.10 3.73 44.64
CA ARG A 143 -14.08 3.40 45.64
C ARG A 143 -13.80 1.89 45.61
N ARG A 144 -12.53 1.51 45.64
CA ARG A 144 -12.08 0.12 45.75
C ARG A 144 -10.89 0.03 46.71
N ASP A 145 -10.89 -1.01 47.53
CA ASP A 145 -9.73 -1.32 48.37
C ASP A 145 -8.74 -2.20 47.59
N ASP A 146 -7.47 -1.82 47.64
CA ASP A 146 -6.37 -2.47 46.94
C ASP A 146 -5.30 -2.87 47.96
N ASP A 147 -4.84 -4.13 47.93
CA ASP A 147 -3.97 -4.71 48.97
C ASP A 147 -2.63 -3.96 49.13
N VAL A 148 -2.17 -3.28 48.07
CA VAL A 148 -0.87 -2.59 48.03
C VAL A 148 -0.99 -1.11 48.40
N PHE A 149 -2.10 -0.46 48.05
CA PHE A 149 -2.25 1.00 48.14
C PHE A 149 -3.35 1.46 49.10
N GLY A 150 -4.11 0.53 49.68
CA GLY A 150 -5.26 0.83 50.54
C GLY A 150 -6.44 1.36 49.72
N GLU A 151 -7.01 2.48 50.14
CA GLU A 151 -8.19 3.06 49.49
C GLU A 151 -7.83 3.71 48.14
N THR A 152 -8.41 3.18 47.07
CA THR A 152 -8.26 3.71 45.71
C THR A 152 -9.59 4.21 45.15
N TRP A 153 -9.50 5.19 44.27
CA TRP A 153 -10.65 5.86 43.66
C TRP A 153 -10.52 5.84 42.14
N SER A 154 -11.66 5.69 41.45
CA SER A 154 -11.71 5.75 39.99
C SER A 154 -12.07 7.14 39.48
N ALA A 155 -11.35 7.62 38.47
CA ALA A 155 -11.81 8.71 37.61
C ALA A 155 -12.09 8.18 36.20
N PRO A 156 -13.11 8.69 35.49
CA PRO A 156 -13.35 8.31 34.10
C PRO A 156 -12.19 8.83 33.24
N LEU A 157 -11.32 7.92 32.80
CA LEU A 157 -10.23 8.25 31.90
C LEU A 157 -10.57 7.85 30.48
N LEU A 158 -10.27 8.76 29.56
CA LEU A 158 -10.33 8.52 28.15
C LEU A 158 -8.99 7.93 27.71
N SER A 159 -8.88 6.60 27.67
CA SER A 159 -7.68 5.95 27.14
C SER A 159 -7.90 5.51 25.70
N ILE A 160 -6.97 5.87 24.82
CA ILE A 160 -6.91 5.39 23.44
C ILE A 160 -5.63 4.57 23.32
N LYS A 161 -5.74 3.24 23.24
CA LYS A 161 -4.59 2.36 23.01
C LYS A 161 -4.26 2.35 21.51
N ILE A 162 -3.23 3.11 21.12
CA ILE A 162 -2.83 3.26 19.72
C ILE A 162 -1.94 2.09 19.26
N ASP A 163 -1.09 1.56 20.15
CA ASP A 163 -0.11 0.52 19.79
C ASP A 163 -0.77 -0.83 19.43
N ASP A 164 -1.88 -1.17 20.09
CA ASP A 164 -2.66 -2.38 19.79
C ASP A 164 -3.20 -2.37 18.35
N ILE A 165 -3.50 -1.18 17.81
CA ILE A 165 -4.06 -1.01 16.47
C ILE A 165 -3.00 -1.30 15.41
N VAL A 166 -1.77 -0.78 15.61
CA VAL A 166 -0.65 -1.01 14.69
C VAL A 166 -0.31 -2.50 14.64
N GLY A 167 -0.13 -3.14 15.80
CA GLY A 167 0.14 -4.56 15.89
C GLY A 167 -0.96 -5.43 15.24
N SER A 168 -2.23 -5.07 15.42
CA SER A 168 -3.35 -5.73 14.77
C SER A 168 -3.28 -5.66 13.24
N VAL A 169 -3.01 -4.47 12.69
CA VAL A 169 -2.88 -4.27 11.23
C VAL A 169 -1.68 -5.02 10.66
N GLU A 170 -0.53 -4.96 11.33
CA GLU A 170 0.67 -5.64 10.88
C GLU A 170 0.53 -7.17 10.92
N LYS A 171 -0.12 -7.69 11.96
CA LYS A 171 -0.46 -9.12 12.08
C LYS A 171 -1.36 -9.57 10.93
N GLU A 172 -2.42 -8.82 10.64
CA GLU A 172 -3.34 -9.08 9.52
C GLU A 172 -2.59 -9.15 8.18
N LEU A 173 -1.68 -8.21 7.93
CA LEU A 173 -0.88 -8.19 6.71
C LEU A 173 0.12 -9.35 6.66
N ALA A 174 0.79 -9.66 7.77
CA ALA A 174 1.74 -10.76 7.85
C ALA A 174 1.09 -12.13 7.62
N GLU A 175 -0.09 -12.36 8.20
CA GLU A 175 -0.87 -13.59 7.98
C GLU A 175 -1.23 -13.78 6.51
N ARG A 176 -1.57 -12.70 5.79
CA ARG A 176 -1.86 -12.74 4.35
C ARG A 176 -0.63 -13.01 3.49
N GLU A 177 0.49 -12.37 3.82
CA GLU A 177 1.76 -12.65 3.16
C GLU A 177 2.14 -14.13 3.30
N LEU A 178 1.98 -14.70 4.50
CA LEU A 178 2.22 -16.11 4.78
C LEU A 178 1.23 -17.02 4.03
N ALA A 179 -0.07 -16.72 4.08
CA ALA A 179 -1.10 -17.50 3.39
C ALA A 179 -0.83 -17.61 1.89
N LEU A 180 -0.39 -16.52 1.24
CA LEU A 180 0.01 -16.57 -0.16
C LEU A 180 1.29 -17.37 -0.42
N LYS A 181 2.29 -17.27 0.46
CA LYS A 181 3.52 -18.08 0.33
C LYS A 181 3.17 -19.57 0.40
N HIS A 182 2.32 -19.97 1.35
CA HIS A 182 1.83 -21.35 1.46
C HIS A 182 1.01 -21.77 0.24
N ALA A 183 0.13 -20.91 -0.29
CA ALA A 183 -0.66 -21.19 -1.48
C ALA A 183 0.21 -21.36 -2.74
N LYS A 184 1.24 -20.53 -2.91
CA LYS A 184 2.20 -20.64 -4.03
C LYS A 184 3.06 -21.91 -3.93
N GLY A 185 3.49 -22.28 -2.71
CA GLY A 185 4.23 -23.52 -2.47
C GLY A 185 3.43 -24.77 -2.84
N LYS A 186 2.15 -24.83 -2.47
CA LYS A 186 1.26 -25.97 -2.79
C LYS A 186 1.01 -26.15 -4.29
N LYS A 187 0.95 -25.05 -5.06
CA LYS A 187 0.76 -25.12 -6.53
C LYS A 187 2.00 -25.61 -7.27
N ARG A 188 3.21 -25.33 -6.80
CA ARG A 188 4.45 -25.83 -7.41
C ARG A 188 4.64 -27.34 -7.21
N GLY A 189 4.13 -27.91 -6.11
CA GLY A 189 4.22 -29.35 -5.85
C GLY A 189 3.24 -30.23 -6.65
N LYS A 190 2.16 -29.67 -7.21
CA LYS A 190 1.11 -30.45 -7.89
C LYS A 190 1.27 -30.54 -9.41
N ALA A 191 2.23 -29.81 -9.99
CA ALA A 191 2.53 -29.85 -11.43
C ALA A 191 3.57 -30.91 -11.82
N SER A 192 4.21 -31.60 -10.87
CA SER A 192 5.33 -32.53 -11.16
C SER A 192 4.93 -34.02 -11.17
N SER A 193 3.65 -34.37 -11.06
CA SER A 193 3.21 -35.76 -10.90
C SER A 193 1.96 -36.06 -11.73
N LYS A 194 2.09 -35.97 -13.05
CA LYS A 194 1.29 -36.71 -14.04
C LYS A 194 1.80 -36.33 -15.42
N THR A 195 2.56 -37.21 -16.06
CA THR A 195 2.39 -37.65 -17.47
C THR A 195 3.45 -38.69 -17.76
N SER A 196 3.02 -39.94 -17.90
CA SER A 196 3.69 -40.97 -18.69
C SER A 196 2.69 -41.43 -19.76
N GLU A 197 3.20 -41.49 -20.98
CA GLU A 197 2.76 -42.32 -22.13
C GLU A 197 1.74 -41.79 -23.17
N ALA A 198 2.34 -41.39 -24.32
CA ALA A 198 1.94 -41.51 -25.74
C ALA A 198 0.76 -40.66 -26.27
N ASN A 199 0.75 -40.10 -27.49
CA ASN A 199 1.73 -39.77 -28.55
C ASN A 199 0.91 -39.02 -29.63
N ALA A 200 1.28 -37.80 -30.05
CA ALA A 200 1.06 -37.25 -31.40
C ALA A 200 1.51 -35.77 -31.48
N VAL A 201 2.33 -35.51 -32.49
CA VAL A 201 3.06 -34.28 -32.81
C VAL A 201 2.15 -33.16 -33.34
N THR A 202 2.34 -31.93 -32.83
CA THR A 202 2.49 -30.71 -33.64
C THR A 202 3.50 -29.78 -32.97
N VAL A 203 4.45 -29.32 -33.78
CA VAL A 203 5.57 -28.41 -33.48
C VAL A 203 5.06 -26.96 -33.59
N ASP A 204 5.38 -26.09 -32.63
CA ASP A 204 6.08 -24.79 -32.87
C ASP A 204 6.28 -23.98 -31.55
N ASP A 205 7.55 -23.65 -31.29
CA ASP A 205 8.13 -22.48 -30.62
C ASP A 205 7.48 -21.80 -29.40
N ASN A 206 8.11 -21.98 -28.22
CA ASN A 206 8.84 -20.89 -27.57
C ASN A 206 9.72 -21.45 -26.43
N GLU A 207 10.99 -21.68 -26.75
CA GLU A 207 12.05 -21.88 -25.76
C GLU A 207 12.51 -20.51 -25.26
N ASP A 208 12.11 -20.12 -24.04
CA ASP A 208 12.88 -19.14 -23.27
C ASP A 208 12.92 -19.58 -21.80
N VAL A 209 13.72 -20.63 -21.65
CA VAL A 209 14.41 -21.04 -20.44
C VAL A 209 15.15 -19.83 -19.90
N TRP A 210 14.81 -19.46 -18.68
CA TRP A 210 15.52 -18.49 -17.86
C TRP A 210 17.00 -18.85 -17.78
N SER A 211 17.79 -18.30 -18.70
CA SER A 211 19.24 -18.30 -18.61
C SER A 211 19.65 -17.36 -17.49
N ILE A 212 19.93 -17.96 -16.35
CA ILE A 212 20.63 -17.37 -15.22
C ILE A 212 22.05 -17.04 -15.72
N PRO A 213 22.52 -15.78 -15.74
CA PRO A 213 23.94 -15.53 -15.90
C PRO A 213 24.62 -16.03 -14.63
N SER A 214 25.37 -17.11 -14.77
CA SER A 214 26.26 -17.63 -13.73
C SER A 214 27.45 -16.67 -13.63
N ASP A 215 27.62 -16.06 -12.46
CA ASP A 215 28.89 -15.56 -12.00
C ASP A 215 29.92 -16.70 -12.06
N ASP A 216 30.98 -16.56 -12.87
CA ASP A 216 32.37 -16.80 -12.47
C ASP A 216 33.36 -16.39 -13.58
N GLU A 217 34.52 -15.88 -13.14
CA GLU A 217 35.75 -15.58 -13.90
C GLU A 217 35.80 -14.35 -14.84
N ASN A 218 36.19 -13.20 -14.27
CA ASN A 218 37.24 -12.40 -14.92
C ASN A 218 38.24 -11.90 -13.86
N ALA A 219 39.20 -12.75 -13.56
CA ALA A 219 40.42 -12.38 -12.87
C ALA A 219 41.36 -11.64 -13.84
N GLY A 220 41.69 -10.39 -13.49
CA GLY A 220 43.01 -9.82 -13.76
C GLY A 220 43.16 -8.96 -15.01
N ARG A 221 43.25 -7.63 -14.82
CA ARG A 221 44.47 -6.92 -15.24
C ARG A 221 44.65 -5.61 -14.48
N ALA A 222 45.80 -5.53 -13.81
CA ALA A 222 46.37 -4.33 -13.24
C ALA A 222 47.03 -3.47 -14.34
N SER A 223 46.91 -2.16 -14.19
CA SER A 223 47.80 -1.10 -14.72
C SER A 223 47.22 0.21 -14.19
N ASN A 224 47.64 0.73 -13.04
CA ASN A 224 48.90 1.43 -12.76
C ASN A 224 49.35 2.38 -13.87
N SER A 225 48.99 3.66 -13.72
CA SER A 225 49.75 4.81 -14.22
C SER A 225 49.18 6.10 -13.62
N GLY A 226 49.75 6.56 -12.50
CA GLY A 226 49.99 8.00 -12.35
C GLY A 226 51.07 8.43 -13.36
N PRO A 227 51.20 9.73 -13.66
CA PRO A 227 51.99 10.55 -12.75
C PRO A 227 51.56 12.03 -12.59
N GLU A 228 51.98 12.57 -11.45
CA GLU A 228 52.61 13.87 -11.16
C GLU A 228 52.30 15.15 -11.95
N GLY A 229 52.16 16.22 -11.14
CA GLY A 229 52.56 17.60 -11.45
C GLY A 229 51.40 18.51 -11.86
N ALA A 230 51.26 19.75 -11.41
CA ALA A 230 52.08 20.61 -10.57
C ALA A 230 51.23 21.86 -10.26
N ALA A 231 51.24 22.33 -9.00
CA ALA A 231 51.18 23.78 -8.72
C ALA A 231 52.54 24.40 -9.18
N PRO A 232 52.77 25.73 -9.25
CA PRO A 232 52.00 26.86 -8.70
C PRO A 232 51.90 28.10 -9.62
N ALA A 233 51.07 29.08 -9.23
CA ALA A 233 51.37 30.52 -9.13
C ALA A 233 50.14 31.25 -8.56
#